data_AF-A0A1Y1M7F3-F1
#
_entry.id   AF-A0A1Y1M7F3-F1
#
_cell.length_a   1.000
_cell.length_b   1.000
_cell.length_c   1.000
_cell.angle_alpha   90.00
_cell.angle_beta   90.00
_cell.angle_gamma   90.00
#
_symmetry.space_group_name_H-M   'P 1'
#
loop_
_entity.id
_entity.type
_entity.pdbx_description
1 polymer ?
#
loop_
_entity_poly.entity_id
_entity_poly.type
_entity_poly.pdbx_seq_one_letter_code
_entity_poly.pdbx_strand_id
1 'polypeptide(L)'
;HPIYSYQGDFPAVVKHAVKERSILEGFPQSRLPFLTSKEVNYIRGTYDFFGLNYYTTQYVVDAPAPHIGMPSMDNDVGVSRYSDPKWFVGTFEYFKSVPWGFRNLLNYIKLNYRNPEIFVTEIGIPV
;
A
#
# COMPACT_ATOMS: atom_id res chain seq x y z
N HIS A 1 -8.37 3.02 -3.33
CA HIS A 1 -8.12 2.76 -4.76
C HIS A 1 -8.50 1.30 -5.08
N PRO A 2 -8.45 0.83 -6.33
CA PRO A 2 -9.53 0.87 -7.34
C PRO A 2 -10.98 0.79 -6.83
N ILE A 3 -11.21 0.16 -5.67
CA ILE A 3 -12.55 -0.06 -5.09
C ILE A 3 -13.01 1.18 -4.31
N TYR A 4 -12.23 1.59 -3.30
CA TYR A 4 -12.69 2.60 -2.33
C TYR A 4 -12.48 4.07 -2.75
N SER A 5 -11.68 4.35 -3.77
CA SER A 5 -11.45 5.73 -4.22
C SER A 5 -12.61 6.24 -5.05
N TYR A 6 -12.86 7.55 -4.99
CA TYR A 6 -13.89 8.18 -5.83
C TYR A 6 -13.59 8.02 -7.33
N GLN A 7 -12.33 8.20 -7.72
CA GLN A 7 -11.90 8.11 -9.11
C GLN A 7 -11.81 6.66 -9.62
N GLY A 8 -11.74 5.67 -8.72
CA GLY A 8 -11.36 4.30 -9.08
C GLY A 8 -9.89 4.18 -9.49
N ASP A 9 -9.58 3.15 -10.27
CA ASP A 9 -8.27 2.85 -10.88
C ASP A 9 -7.11 2.65 -9.87
N PHE A 10 -5.94 2.23 -10.37
CA PHE A 10 -4.71 2.22 -9.60
C PHE A 10 -4.23 3.64 -9.28
N PRO A 11 -3.58 3.87 -8.13
CA PRO A 11 -3.00 5.17 -7.80
C PRO A 11 -2.04 5.68 -8.89
N ALA A 12 -2.10 6.98 -9.20
CA ALA A 12 -1.26 7.59 -10.23
C ALA A 12 0.24 7.36 -9.99
N VAL A 13 0.68 7.47 -8.73
CA VAL A 13 2.08 7.24 -8.33
C VAL A 13 2.53 5.81 -8.62
N VAL A 14 1.68 4.81 -8.38
CA VAL A 14 1.99 3.40 -8.65
C VAL A 14 2.08 3.15 -10.15
N LYS A 15 1.12 3.68 -10.93
CA LYS A 15 1.16 3.58 -12.40
C LYS A 15 2.42 4.21 -12.98
N HIS A 16 2.81 5.37 -12.47
CA HIS A 16 4.00 6.09 -12.92
C HIS A 16 5.27 5.32 -12.59
N ALA A 17 5.49 4.97 -11.32
CA ALA A 17 6.70 4.30 -10.86
C ALA A 17 6.92 2.96 -11.59
N VAL A 18 5.88 2.13 -11.71
CA VAL A 18 6.00 0.83 -12.39
C VAL A 18 6.24 1.03 -13.89
N LYS A 19 5.62 2.02 -14.54
CA LYS A 19 5.83 2.31 -15.97
C LYS A 19 7.25 2.76 -16.25
N GLU A 20 7.76 3.74 -15.51
CA GLU A 20 9.14 4.23 -15.65
C GLU A 20 10.14 3.11 -15.44
N ARG A 21 9.95 2.32 -14.37
CA ARG A 21 10.82 1.19 -14.11
C ARG A 21 10.76 0.16 -15.23
N SER A 22 9.58 -0.16 -15.74
CA SER A 22 9.41 -1.11 -16.86
C SER A 22 10.18 -0.66 -18.10
N ILE A 23 10.19 0.64 -18.41
CA ILE A 23 10.96 1.20 -19.53
C ILE A 23 12.47 1.01 -19.31
N LEU A 24 12.97 1.34 -18.11
CA LEU A 24 14.40 1.19 -17.79
C LEU A 24 14.86 -0.27 -17.82
N GLU A 25 13.98 -1.18 -17.42
CA GLU A 25 14.19 -2.63 -17.41
C GLU A 25 14.03 -3.26 -18.81
N GLY A 26 13.73 -2.46 -19.85
CA GLY A 26 13.63 -2.92 -21.23
C GLY A 26 12.33 -3.65 -21.57
N PHE A 27 11.29 -3.55 -20.74
CA PHE A 27 9.99 -4.12 -21.06
C PHE A 27 9.30 -3.28 -22.16
N PRO A 28 8.61 -3.94 -23.12
CA PRO A 28 7.91 -3.23 -24.19
C PRO A 28 6.68 -2.45 -23.70
N GLN A 29 6.21 -2.73 -22.48
CA GLN A 29 5.07 -2.08 -21.85
C GLN A 29 5.21 -2.10 -20.32
N SER A 30 4.36 -1.33 -19.63
CA SER A 30 4.25 -1.37 -18.18
C SER A 30 3.95 -2.78 -17.68
N ARG A 31 4.67 -3.24 -16.65
CA ARG A 31 4.38 -4.48 -15.93
C ARG A 31 3.07 -4.43 -15.14
N LEU A 32 2.64 -3.24 -14.71
CA LEU A 32 1.34 -3.03 -14.10
C LEU A 32 0.26 -3.04 -15.19
N PRO A 33 -0.76 -3.92 -15.10
CA PRO A 33 -1.89 -3.91 -16.02
C PRO A 33 -2.65 -2.57 -15.98
N PHE A 34 -3.24 -2.19 -17.11
CA PHE A 34 -4.13 -1.04 -17.16
C PHE A 34 -5.58 -1.49 -17.00
N LEU A 35 -6.39 -0.66 -16.35
CA LEU A 35 -7.85 -0.82 -16.34
C LEU A 35 -8.44 0.09 -17.41
N THR A 36 -9.32 -0.46 -18.24
CA THR A 36 -10.13 0.33 -19.17
C THR A 36 -11.11 1.21 -18.41
N SER A 37 -11.61 2.27 -19.03
CA SER A 37 -12.66 3.12 -18.42
C SER A 37 -13.90 2.31 -18.00
N LYS A 38 -14.23 1.24 -18.74
CA LYS A 38 -15.34 0.34 -18.41
C LYS A 38 -15.06 -0.42 -17.12
N GLU A 39 -13.86 -0.99 -16.96
CA GLU A 39 -13.45 -1.72 -15.76
C GLU A 39 -13.32 -0.80 -14.55
N VAL A 40 -12.74 0.39 -14.72
CA VAL A 40 -12.65 1.40 -13.65
C VAL A 40 -14.05 1.75 -13.14
N ASN A 41 -15.00 1.99 -14.05
CA ASN A 41 -16.38 2.29 -13.68
C ASN A 41 -17.10 1.11 -13.03
N TYR A 42 -16.78 -0.12 -13.44
CA TYR A 42 -17.35 -1.33 -12.89
C TYR A 42 -16.85 -1.63 -11.47
N ILE A 43 -15.56 -1.38 -11.19
CA ILE A 43 -14.90 -1.75 -9.92
C ILE A 43 -15.07 -0.66 -8.84
N ARG A 44 -15.06 0.62 -9.23
CA ARG A 44 -15.12 1.70 -8.24
C ARG A 44 -16.45 1.65 -7.48
N GLY A 45 -16.39 1.77 -6.16
CA GLY A 45 -17.57 1.77 -5.29
C GLY A 45 -18.20 0.39 -5.06
N THR A 46 -17.58 -0.71 -5.47
CA THR A 46 -18.09 -2.06 -5.18
C THR A 46 -17.73 -2.51 -3.76
N TYR A 47 -18.24 -1.79 -2.75
CA TYR A 47 -18.05 -2.13 -1.34
C TYR A 47 -19.24 -1.66 -0.50
N ASP A 48 -19.55 -2.43 0.54
CA ASP A 48 -20.49 -2.03 1.60
C ASP A 48 -19.74 -1.50 2.83
N PHE A 49 -18.60 -2.12 3.16
CA PHE A 49 -17.72 -1.73 4.26
C PHE A 49 -16.24 -1.93 3.88
N PHE A 50 -15.34 -1.40 4.70
CA PHE A 50 -13.89 -1.56 4.58
C PHE A 50 -13.39 -2.57 5.61
N GLY A 51 -12.97 -3.75 5.15
CA GLY A 51 -12.27 -4.73 5.98
C GLY A 51 -10.82 -4.30 6.23
N LEU A 52 -10.43 -4.19 7.50
CA LEU A 52 -9.10 -3.71 7.89
C LEU A 52 -8.37 -4.71 8.79
N ASN A 53 -7.20 -5.17 8.32
CA ASN A 53 -6.23 -5.89 9.12
C ASN A 53 -5.11 -4.93 9.54
N TYR A 54 -4.81 -4.85 10.84
CA TYR A 54 -3.73 -4.02 11.36
C TYR A 54 -2.87 -4.78 12.38
N TYR A 55 -1.56 -4.73 12.20
CA TYR A 55 -0.59 -5.47 13.02
C TYR A 55 0.57 -4.62 13.51
N THR A 56 1.08 -3.71 12.68
CA THR A 56 2.30 -2.95 12.96
C THR A 56 2.31 -1.66 12.15
N THR A 57 3.28 -0.79 12.41
CA THR A 57 3.60 0.38 11.60
C THR A 57 5.11 0.39 11.35
N GLN A 58 5.51 0.91 10.20
CA GLN A 58 6.91 1.08 9.84
C GLN A 58 7.17 2.53 9.46
N TYR A 59 8.38 3.00 9.77
CA TYR A 59 8.90 4.21 9.16
C TYR A 59 9.36 3.89 7.73
N VAL A 60 9.31 4.90 6.87
CA VAL A 60 9.80 4.83 5.49
C VAL A 60 10.72 6.01 5.23
N VAL A 61 11.78 5.75 4.45
CA VAL A 61 12.69 6.76 3.92
C VAL A 61 12.96 6.45 2.46
N ASP A 62 13.30 7.47 1.69
CA ASP A 62 13.70 7.30 0.30
C ASP A 62 14.87 6.31 0.20
N ALA A 63 14.75 5.34 -0.71
CA ALA A 63 15.82 4.41 -1.00
C ALA A 63 16.62 4.87 -2.22
N PRO A 64 17.92 4.55 -2.30
CA PRO A 64 18.67 4.64 -3.54
C PRO A 64 17.96 3.87 -4.66
N ALA A 65 18.08 4.35 -5.90
CA ALA A 65 17.51 3.67 -7.06
C ALA A 65 18.07 2.23 -7.16
N PRO A 66 17.21 1.19 -7.21
CA PRO A 66 17.68 -0.18 -7.26
C PRO A 66 18.29 -0.53 -8.62
N HIS A 67 19.18 -1.52 -8.65
CA HIS A 67 19.86 -1.98 -9.87
C HIS A 67 18.86 -2.42 -10.95
N ILE A 68 19.05 -1.98 -12.20
CA ILE A 68 18.22 -2.38 -13.35
C ILE A 68 18.50 -3.85 -13.73
N GLY A 69 17.48 -4.66 -13.91
CA GLY A 69 17.55 -6.09 -14.24
C GLY A 69 16.88 -6.98 -13.19
N MET A 70 16.33 -6.38 -12.14
CA MET A 70 15.64 -7.08 -11.03
C MET A 70 14.28 -6.44 -10.76
N PRO A 71 13.30 -6.58 -11.66
CA PRO A 71 11.97 -6.01 -11.47
C PRO A 71 11.26 -6.69 -10.28
N SER A 72 10.83 -5.90 -9.30
CA SER A 72 10.04 -6.36 -8.14
C SER A 72 9.17 -5.23 -7.61
N MET A 73 8.11 -5.57 -6.87
CA MET A 73 7.28 -4.55 -6.21
C MET A 73 8.11 -3.67 -5.28
N ASP A 74 9.01 -4.25 -4.48
CA ASP A 74 9.84 -3.47 -3.55
C ASP A 74 10.75 -2.48 -4.29
N ASN A 75 11.30 -2.88 -5.44
CA ASN A 75 12.10 -2.01 -6.30
C ASN A 75 11.26 -0.93 -7.02
N ASP A 76 9.96 -1.17 -7.21
CA ASP A 76 9.02 -0.20 -7.78
C ASP A 76 8.57 0.85 -6.74
N VAL A 77 8.52 0.50 -5.46
CA VAL A 77 8.08 1.42 -4.39
C VAL A 77 9.14 2.48 -4.09
N GLY A 78 10.43 2.15 -4.18
CA GLY A 78 11.52 3.12 -4.04
C GLY A 78 11.76 3.63 -2.61
N VAL A 79 11.35 2.88 -1.59
CA VAL A 79 11.54 3.25 -0.17
C VAL A 79 12.18 2.11 0.63
N SER A 80 12.97 2.48 1.63
CA SER A 80 13.42 1.55 2.66
C SER A 80 12.48 1.63 3.87
N ARG A 81 12.17 0.47 4.45
CA ARG A 81 11.29 0.37 5.63
C ARG A 81 12.11 0.02 6.86
N TYR A 82 11.81 0.66 7.99
CA TYR A 82 12.43 0.33 9.28
C TYR A 82 11.43 0.55 10.42
N SER A 83 11.81 0.14 11.63
CA SER A 83 11.00 0.30 12.83
C SER A 83 11.88 0.79 13.97
N ASP A 84 11.29 1.44 14.98
CA ASP A 84 12.04 1.82 16.17
C ASP A 84 12.42 0.55 16.95
N PRO A 85 13.72 0.31 17.22
CA PRO A 85 14.14 -0.86 17.97
C PRO A 85 13.62 -0.86 19.42
N LYS A 86 13.13 0.28 19.93
CA LYS A 86 12.54 0.39 21.27
C LYS A 86 11.09 -0.08 21.36
N TRP A 87 10.41 -0.28 20.23
CA TRP A 87 9.04 -0.78 20.25
C TRP A 87 9.01 -2.24 20.68
N PHE A 88 7.98 -2.59 21.46
CA PHE A 88 7.76 -3.97 21.89
C PHE A 88 7.69 -4.90 20.68
N VAL A 89 8.42 -6.00 20.74
CA VAL A 89 8.52 -7.00 19.68
C VAL A 89 7.68 -8.20 20.05
N GLY A 90 6.82 -8.64 19.13
CA GLY A 90 6.15 -9.93 19.22
C GLY A 90 7.07 -11.10 18.91
N THR A 91 6.49 -12.22 18.50
CA THR A 91 7.24 -13.44 18.15
C THR A 91 8.24 -13.24 17.01
N PHE A 92 7.99 -12.30 16.09
CA PHE A 92 8.91 -11.96 14.99
C PHE A 92 9.26 -10.48 15.00
N GLU A 93 10.50 -10.15 14.61
CA GLU A 93 11.04 -8.78 14.52
C GLU A 93 10.09 -7.80 13.80
N TYR A 94 9.38 -8.30 12.78
CA TYR A 94 8.43 -7.53 11.99
C TYR A 94 7.20 -7.04 12.77
N PHE A 95 6.75 -7.80 13.77
CA PHE A 95 5.58 -7.45 14.59
C PHE A 95 5.99 -6.53 15.74
N LYS A 96 5.90 -5.22 15.51
CA LYS A 96 6.14 -4.20 16.54
C LYS A 96 4.80 -3.65 17.07
N SER A 97 4.71 -3.40 18.38
CA SER A 97 3.53 -2.78 18.98
C SER A 97 3.50 -1.28 18.74
N VAL A 98 2.58 -0.84 17.90
CA VAL A 98 2.44 0.57 17.51
C VAL A 98 0.98 1.04 17.52
N PRO A 99 0.33 1.22 18.69
CA PRO A 99 -1.09 1.56 18.76
C PRO A 99 -1.45 2.91 18.12
N TRP A 100 -0.56 3.91 18.20
CA TRP A 100 -0.79 5.21 17.57
C TRP A 100 -0.82 5.13 16.04
N GLY A 101 -0.10 4.17 15.46
CA GLY A 101 -0.09 3.92 14.02
C GLY A 101 -1.47 3.48 13.49
N PHE A 102 -2.21 2.72 14.31
CA PHE A 102 -3.56 2.31 13.99
C PHE A 102 -4.50 3.52 13.85
N ARG A 103 -4.44 4.46 14.80
CA ARG A 103 -5.21 5.72 14.72
C ARG A 103 -4.85 6.53 13.48
N ASN A 104 -3.56 6.59 13.12
CA ASN A 104 -3.12 7.30 11.92
C ASN A 104 -3.67 6.66 10.65
N LEU A 105 -3.68 5.32 10.57
CA LEU A 105 -4.24 4.59 9.43
C LEU A 105 -5.76 4.83 9.31
N LEU A 106 -6.50 4.78 10.41
CA LEU A 106 -7.93 5.07 10.41
C LEU A 106 -8.23 6.51 9.93
N ASN A 107 -7.45 7.49 10.39
CA ASN A 107 -7.56 8.87 9.90
C ASN A 107 -7.22 8.99 8.41
N TYR A 108 -6.19 8.27 7.94
CA TYR A 108 -5.85 8.23 6.52
C TYR A 108 -7.01 7.67 5.68
N ILE A 109 -7.57 6.52 6.07
CA ILE A 109 -8.72 5.91 5.39
C ILE A 109 -9.90 6.88 5.39
N LYS A 110 -10.19 7.51 6.53
CA LYS A 110 -11.25 8.51 6.65
C LYS A 110 -11.12 9.64 5.63
N LEU A 111 -9.93 10.23 5.54
CA LEU A 111 -9.66 11.38 4.67
C LEU A 111 -9.61 11.00 3.18
N ASN A 112 -9.14 9.81 2.83
CA ASN A 112 -8.90 9.43 1.43
C ASN A 112 -10.02 8.60 0.80
N TYR A 113 -10.86 7.93 1.61
CA TYR A 113 -11.85 6.97 1.12
C TYR A 113 -13.29 7.28 1.54
N ARG A 114 -13.60 8.57 1.76
CA ARG A 114 -14.94 9.07 2.11
C ARG A 114 -15.47 8.52 3.44
N ASN A 115 -14.57 8.26 4.39
CA ASN A 115 -14.93 7.77 5.73
C ASN A 115 -15.90 6.57 5.69
N PRO A 116 -15.51 5.45 5.05
CA PRO A 116 -16.37 4.28 4.93
C PRO A 116 -16.63 3.69 6.32
N GLU A 117 -17.66 2.87 6.45
CA GLU A 117 -17.77 1.97 7.61
C GLU A 117 -16.56 1.03 7.60
N ILE A 118 -15.89 0.90 8.75
CA ILE A 118 -14.67 0.08 8.88
C ILE A 118 -14.98 -1.06 9.85
N PHE A 119 -14.74 -2.29 9.38
CA PHE A 119 -14.72 -3.47 10.23
C PHE A 119 -13.26 -3.90 10.44
N VAL A 120 -12.81 -3.91 11.69
CA VAL A 120 -11.48 -4.41 12.04
C VAL A 120 -11.55 -5.94 12.02
N THR A 121 -11.11 -6.53 10.92
CA THR A 121 -11.16 -7.98 10.71
C THR A 121 -10.04 -8.70 11.44
N GLU A 122 -8.88 -8.05 11.58
CA GLU A 122 -7.77 -8.57 12.38
C GLU A 122 -7.04 -7.43 13.11
N ILE A 123 -6.77 -7.65 14.40
CA ILE A 123 -5.87 -6.81 15.19
C ILE A 123 -5.19 -7.66 16.26
N GLY A 124 -3.87 -7.59 16.33
CA GLY A 124 -3.13 -8.35 17.32
C GLY A 124 -1.63 -8.36 17.04
N ILE A 125 -0.89 -8.91 17.99
CA ILE A 125 0.54 -9.18 17.87
C ILE A 125 0.76 -10.57 18.44
N PRO A 126 1.35 -11.51 17.68
CA PRO A 126 1.73 -12.79 18.26
C PRO A 126 2.81 -12.54 19.31
N VAL A 127 2.63 -13.11 20.51
CA VAL A 127 3.56 -13.01 21.63
C VAL A 127 4.13 -14.37 21.96
#